data_AF-A0A0A9VSK3-F1
#
_entry.id   AF-A0A0A9VSK3-F1
#
_cell.length_a   1.000
_cell.length_b   1.000
_cell.length_c   1.000
_cell.angle_alpha   90.00
_cell.angle_beta   90.00
_cell.angle_gamma   90.00
#
_symmetry.space_group_name_H-M   'P 1'
#
loop_
_entity.id
_entity.type
_entity.pdbx_description
1 polymer ?
#
loop_
_entity_poly.entity_id
_entity_poly.type
_entity_poly.pdbx_seq_one_letter_code
_entity_poly.pdbx_strand_id
1 'polypeptide(L)'
;KITLRYDPGSNTPDVTIEEIKVDEMFDPDPEMSDQLQQYVSLVEGKMDEVLGEFTVELDGRFESIRTSETNLGNWVCDVILAATSADCVILNSGTLRSDKVHSPGPFTMRDLMSIVPITDPLVVLEVTGEQLLAALENAVCAYPKLEGRFPQIAGMSFAFYPDRAPGSRVERRLVKVGDEYVREDTTYHLATKVYLHQGSDGYVMLRDAKVRVDDENCPELGLAIQNHFNAIKMRLGKTKRPTKHRQSLVTLSRRHSLVKMLDGEELDGPTPLRKSVSSAGSDIRDTGHGVDPMSKHGSEGKAHFCRRASLDQLEAESCQLAPRIERRIVVLNDKILAEMLDRKSREVSDLIIPEESETTSPL
;
A
#
# COMPACT_ATOMS: atom_id res chain seq x y z
N LYS A 1 -29.09 -10.49 -36.98
CA LYS A 1 -30.50 -10.78 -37.36
C LYS A 1 -30.64 -12.25 -37.72
N ILE A 2 -31.55 -12.98 -37.07
CA ILE A 2 -31.84 -14.37 -37.39
C ILE A 2 -33.27 -14.41 -37.94
N THR A 3 -33.45 -14.95 -39.14
CA THR A 3 -34.77 -15.11 -39.78
C THR A 3 -35.10 -16.59 -39.85
N LEU A 4 -36.23 -16.98 -39.24
CA LEU A 4 -36.74 -18.34 -39.26
C LEU A 4 -37.94 -18.43 -40.19
N ARG A 5 -37.92 -19.34 -41.15
CA ARG A 5 -39.07 -19.65 -42.01
C ARG A 5 -39.56 -21.06 -41.69
N TYR A 6 -40.82 -21.16 -41.30
CA TYR A 6 -41.47 -22.44 -41.02
C TYR A 6 -42.35 -22.82 -42.19
N ASP A 7 -42.09 -23.97 -42.79
CA ASP A 7 -42.93 -24.54 -43.85
C ASP A 7 -43.86 -25.60 -43.24
N PRO A 8 -45.19 -25.55 -43.49
CA PRO A 8 -46.16 -26.45 -42.84
C PRO A 8 -45.94 -27.95 -43.07
N GLY A 9 -45.12 -28.33 -44.06
CA GLY A 9 -44.76 -29.72 -44.38
C GLY A 9 -43.37 -30.15 -43.91
N SER A 10 -42.58 -29.24 -43.33
CA SER A 10 -41.21 -29.50 -42.86
C SER A 10 -41.16 -29.46 -41.34
N ASN A 11 -40.56 -30.49 -40.71
CA ASN A 11 -40.39 -30.53 -39.26
C ASN A 11 -39.17 -29.73 -38.78
N THR A 12 -38.47 -29.05 -39.69
CA THR A 12 -37.27 -28.23 -39.42
C THR A 12 -37.42 -26.84 -40.06
N PRO A 13 -37.28 -25.74 -39.30
CA PRO A 13 -37.31 -24.40 -39.86
C PRO A 13 -36.08 -24.14 -40.73
N ASP A 14 -36.27 -23.42 -41.82
CA ASP A 14 -35.18 -22.82 -42.59
C ASP A 14 -34.66 -21.59 -41.83
N VAL A 15 -33.34 -21.54 -41.62
CA VAL A 15 -32.68 -20.55 -40.75
C VAL A 15 -31.68 -19.76 -41.57
N THR A 16 -31.92 -18.46 -41.71
CA THR A 16 -30.95 -17.52 -42.30
C THR A 16 -30.38 -16.61 -41.22
N ILE A 17 -29.06 -16.54 -41.14
CA ILE A 17 -28.32 -15.72 -40.16
C ILE A 17 -27.56 -14.62 -40.90
N GLU A 18 -27.80 -13.37 -40.51
CA GLU A 18 -27.12 -12.18 -40.99
C GLU A 18 -26.50 -11.43 -39.81
N GLU A 19 -25.18 -11.23 -39.81
CA GLU A 19 -24.51 -10.39 -38.82
C GLU A 19 -24.74 -8.92 -39.16
N ILE A 20 -25.33 -8.17 -38.22
CA ILE A 20 -25.51 -6.73 -38.36
C ILE A 20 -24.51 -6.09 -37.39
N LYS A 21 -23.46 -5.46 -37.93
CA LYS A 21 -22.54 -4.65 -37.16
C LYS A 21 -23.19 -3.30 -36.89
N VAL A 22 -23.39 -2.97 -35.62
CA VAL A 22 -23.91 -1.66 -35.21
C VAL A 22 -22.71 -0.71 -35.16
N ASP A 23 -22.60 0.15 -36.15
CA ASP A 23 -21.58 1.18 -36.31
C ASP A 23 -22.23 2.56 -36.56
N GLU A 24 -21.43 3.53 -36.99
CA GLU A 24 -21.85 4.91 -37.26
C GLU A 24 -22.91 5.03 -38.38
N MET A 25 -23.19 3.97 -39.14
CA MET A 25 -24.25 3.97 -40.16
C MET A 25 -25.67 3.87 -39.57
N PHE A 26 -25.80 3.52 -38.28
CA PHE A 26 -27.08 3.48 -37.59
C PHE A 26 -27.23 4.72 -36.71
N ASP A 27 -28.20 5.58 -37.05
CA ASP A 27 -28.51 6.75 -36.23
C ASP A 27 -29.01 6.30 -34.84
N PRO A 28 -28.52 6.93 -33.75
CA PRO A 28 -29.05 6.69 -32.42
C PRO A 28 -30.55 7.02 -32.36
N ASP A 29 -31.33 6.16 -31.69
CA ASP A 29 -32.74 6.43 -31.45
C ASP A 29 -32.90 7.70 -30.60
N PRO A 30 -33.67 8.73 -31.04
CA PRO A 30 -33.77 9.99 -30.34
C PRO A 30 -34.33 9.88 -28.91
N GLU A 31 -35.32 9.01 -28.70
CA GLU A 31 -35.95 8.84 -27.38
C GLU A 31 -34.98 8.17 -26.39
N MET A 32 -34.28 7.13 -26.83
CA MET A 32 -33.23 6.50 -26.02
C MET A 32 -32.05 7.43 -25.78
N SER A 33 -31.69 8.27 -26.76
CA SER A 33 -30.63 9.26 -26.61
C SER A 33 -30.99 10.30 -25.55
N ASP A 34 -32.21 10.81 -25.55
CA ASP A 34 -32.69 11.76 -24.55
C ASP A 34 -32.70 11.15 -23.14
N GLN A 35 -33.15 9.90 -23.01
CA GLN A 35 -33.10 9.18 -21.74
C GLN A 35 -31.66 8.95 -21.27
N LEU A 36 -30.76 8.53 -22.17
CA LEU A 36 -29.35 8.31 -21.88
C LEU A 36 -28.68 9.60 -21.39
N GLN A 37 -29.01 10.74 -21.99
CA GLN A 37 -28.42 12.03 -21.62
C GLN A 37 -28.70 12.43 -20.17
N GLN A 38 -29.86 12.04 -19.62
CA GLN A 38 -30.16 12.23 -18.19
C GLN A 38 -29.19 11.44 -17.29
N TYR A 39 -28.91 10.19 -17.65
CA TYR A 39 -27.95 9.35 -16.91
C TYR A 39 -26.52 9.85 -17.07
N VAL A 40 -26.13 10.27 -18.28
CA VAL A 40 -24.80 10.86 -18.55
C VAL A 40 -24.59 12.09 -17.66
N SER A 41 -25.56 13.00 -17.62
CA SER A 41 -25.47 14.21 -16.78
C SER A 41 -25.32 13.88 -15.28
N LEU A 42 -26.01 12.84 -14.80
CA LEU A 42 -25.91 12.38 -13.41
C LEU A 42 -24.54 11.74 -13.11
N VAL A 43 -23.98 10.98 -14.05
CA VAL A 43 -22.65 10.40 -13.94
C VAL A 43 -21.58 11.48 -13.96
N GLU A 44 -21.67 12.45 -14.89
CA GLU A 44 -20.74 13.58 -14.98
C GLU A 44 -20.71 14.39 -13.69
N GLY A 45 -21.88 14.71 -13.12
CA GLY A 45 -21.96 15.41 -11.84
C GLY A 45 -21.30 14.65 -10.68
N LYS A 46 -21.37 13.32 -10.68
CA LYS A 46 -20.65 12.48 -9.69
C LYS A 46 -19.14 12.44 -9.94
N MET A 47 -18.71 12.47 -11.20
CA MET A 47 -17.30 12.47 -11.57
C MET A 47 -16.59 13.76 -11.11
N ASP A 48 -17.31 14.86 -11.01
CA ASP A 48 -16.74 16.15 -10.59
C ASP A 48 -16.78 16.35 -9.05
N GLU A 49 -17.21 15.34 -8.28
CA GLU A 49 -17.16 15.37 -6.82
C GLU A 49 -15.71 15.44 -6.33
N VAL A 50 -15.41 16.45 -5.49
CA VAL A 50 -14.11 16.61 -4.85
C VAL A 50 -13.98 15.66 -3.65
N LEU A 51 -13.02 14.74 -3.74
CA LEU A 51 -12.72 13.76 -2.69
C LEU A 51 -11.78 14.35 -1.62
N GLY A 52 -10.78 15.11 -2.04
CA GLY A 52 -9.79 15.74 -1.18
C GLY A 52 -9.02 16.85 -1.91
N GLU A 53 -8.01 17.41 -1.25
CA GLU A 53 -7.21 18.50 -1.79
C GLU A 53 -5.73 18.20 -1.55
N PHE A 54 -4.96 18.03 -2.62
CA PHE A 54 -3.52 17.78 -2.54
C PHE A 54 -2.75 19.10 -2.54
N THR A 55 -1.71 19.18 -1.74
CA THR A 55 -0.84 20.37 -1.66
C THR A 55 0.36 20.30 -2.58
N VAL A 56 0.56 19.16 -3.25
CA VAL A 56 1.67 18.87 -4.16
C VAL A 56 1.12 18.24 -5.45
N GLU A 57 1.92 18.29 -6.51
CA GLU A 57 1.61 17.58 -7.75
C GLU A 57 1.73 16.07 -7.55
N LEU A 58 1.01 15.25 -8.32
CA LEU A 58 1.11 13.80 -8.28
C LEU A 58 1.61 13.27 -9.63
N ASP A 59 2.78 12.63 -9.64
CA ASP A 59 3.36 12.09 -10.86
C ASP A 59 2.79 10.71 -11.18
N GLY A 60 1.86 10.68 -12.14
CA GLY A 60 1.24 9.48 -12.69
C GLY A 60 1.59 9.25 -14.17
N ARG A 61 2.70 9.80 -14.66
CA ARG A 61 3.17 9.60 -16.04
C ARG A 61 3.55 8.15 -16.27
N PHE A 62 3.22 7.63 -17.45
CA PHE A 62 3.46 6.23 -17.82
C PHE A 62 4.94 5.85 -17.73
N GLU A 63 5.85 6.73 -18.19
CA GLU A 63 7.29 6.50 -18.14
C GLU A 63 7.82 6.43 -16.70
N SER A 64 7.49 7.45 -15.90
CA SER A 64 7.99 7.61 -14.53
C SER A 64 7.54 6.45 -13.64
N ILE A 65 6.26 6.07 -13.72
CA ILE A 65 5.69 5.09 -12.81
C ILE A 65 6.13 3.65 -13.08
N ARG A 66 6.62 3.38 -14.30
CA ARG A 66 7.12 2.07 -14.72
C ARG A 66 8.64 1.92 -14.60
N THR A 67 9.32 2.96 -14.15
CA THR A 67 10.80 2.98 -14.04
C THR A 67 11.30 3.50 -12.70
N SER A 68 10.46 4.20 -11.94
CA SER A 68 10.88 4.84 -10.70
C SER A 68 9.76 4.90 -9.68
N GLU A 69 10.16 5.15 -8.43
CA GLU A 69 9.24 5.52 -7.36
C GLU A 69 8.59 6.88 -7.68
N THR A 70 7.25 6.93 -7.66
CA THR A 70 6.53 8.20 -7.77
C THR A 70 5.76 8.49 -6.49
N ASN A 71 5.53 9.76 -6.21
CA ASN A 71 4.74 10.15 -5.04
C ASN A 71 3.26 9.71 -5.16
N LEU A 72 2.71 9.63 -6.37
CA LEU A 72 1.40 9.02 -6.61
C LEU A 72 1.41 7.53 -6.23
N GLY A 73 2.39 6.78 -6.70
CA GLY A 73 2.54 5.35 -6.40
C GLY A 73 2.71 5.11 -4.90
N ASN A 74 3.54 5.91 -4.22
CA ASN A 74 3.71 5.86 -2.77
C ASN A 74 2.39 6.09 -2.04
N TRP A 75 1.66 7.14 -2.39
CA TRP A 75 0.39 7.46 -1.77
C TRP A 75 -0.62 6.31 -1.92
N VAL A 76 -0.80 5.79 -3.14
CA VAL A 76 -1.71 4.68 -3.40
C VAL A 76 -1.30 3.45 -2.59
N CYS A 77 -0.02 3.08 -2.59
CA CYS A 77 0.46 1.92 -1.82
C CYS A 77 0.33 2.13 -0.31
N ASP A 78 0.50 3.35 0.20
CA ASP A 78 0.30 3.67 1.62
C ASP A 78 -1.16 3.53 2.03
N VAL A 79 -2.09 3.93 1.16
CA VAL A 79 -3.53 3.72 1.35
C VAL A 79 -3.84 2.23 1.43
N ILE A 80 -3.31 1.42 0.51
CA ILE A 80 -3.47 -0.05 0.52
C ILE A 80 -2.93 -0.63 1.82
N LEU A 81 -1.72 -0.24 2.22
CA LEU A 81 -1.07 -0.74 3.43
C LEU A 81 -1.89 -0.42 4.69
N ALA A 82 -2.43 0.81 4.77
CA ALA A 82 -3.27 1.24 5.88
C ALA A 82 -4.66 0.56 5.88
N ALA A 83 -5.23 0.28 4.72
CA ALA A 83 -6.53 -0.38 4.58
C ALA A 83 -6.46 -1.88 4.93
N THR A 84 -5.37 -2.55 4.53
CA THR A 84 -5.20 -4.01 4.67
C THR A 84 -4.52 -4.42 5.96
N SER A 85 -3.82 -3.51 6.63
CA SER A 85 -2.99 -3.84 7.81
C SER A 85 -1.98 -4.96 7.51
N ALA A 86 -1.48 -5.03 6.28
CA ALA A 86 -0.36 -5.87 5.90
C ALA A 86 0.97 -5.28 6.41
N ASP A 87 2.07 -6.03 6.30
CA ASP A 87 3.41 -5.55 6.65
C ASP A 87 3.99 -4.69 5.52
N CYS A 88 3.68 -5.07 4.27
CA CYS A 88 4.19 -4.40 3.08
C CYS A 88 3.23 -4.57 1.88
N VAL A 89 3.44 -3.74 0.85
CA VAL A 89 2.65 -3.72 -0.38
C VAL A 89 3.55 -3.82 -1.60
N ILE A 90 3.15 -4.65 -2.56
CA ILE A 90 3.65 -4.60 -3.95
C ILE A 90 2.45 -4.41 -4.87
N LEU A 91 2.47 -3.31 -5.60
CA LEU A 91 1.49 -2.99 -6.64
C LEU A 91 2.22 -2.88 -7.97
N ASN A 92 1.84 -3.66 -8.98
CA ASN A 92 2.41 -3.48 -10.32
C ASN A 92 1.97 -2.12 -10.89
N SER A 93 2.92 -1.36 -11.41
CA SER A 93 2.74 -0.01 -11.97
C SER A 93 1.72 0.02 -13.12
N GLY A 94 1.50 -1.10 -13.81
CA GLY A 94 0.42 -1.27 -14.78
C GLY A 94 -0.99 -1.06 -14.24
N THR A 95 -1.16 -0.92 -12.93
CA THR A 95 -2.44 -0.54 -12.28
C THR A 95 -2.80 0.93 -12.49
N LEU A 96 -1.81 1.81 -12.50
CA LEU A 96 -2.03 3.25 -12.50
C LEU A 96 -1.96 3.78 -13.94
N ARG A 97 -3.03 4.44 -14.39
CA ARG A 97 -3.31 4.66 -15.83
C ARG A 97 -3.49 6.11 -16.26
N SER A 98 -3.32 7.07 -15.36
CA SER A 98 -3.66 8.46 -15.67
C SER A 98 -2.78 9.13 -16.72
N ASP A 99 -1.54 8.64 -16.90
CA ASP A 99 -0.53 9.14 -17.85
C ASP A 99 -0.39 10.68 -17.88
N LYS A 100 -0.43 11.29 -16.70
CA LYS A 100 -0.32 12.74 -16.52
C LYS A 100 0.25 13.05 -15.15
N VAL A 101 0.72 14.29 -15.01
CA VAL A 101 0.96 14.89 -13.70
C VAL A 101 -0.34 15.57 -13.26
N HIS A 102 -0.87 15.17 -12.11
CA HIS A 102 -2.05 15.84 -11.53
C HIS A 102 -1.56 17.07 -10.77
N SER A 103 -2.12 18.23 -11.10
CA SER A 103 -1.74 19.49 -10.46
C SER A 103 -2.17 19.50 -8.98
N PRO A 104 -1.47 20.27 -8.12
CA PRO A 104 -1.95 20.54 -6.76
C PRO A 104 -3.36 21.13 -6.79
N GLY A 105 -4.14 20.87 -5.74
CA GLY A 105 -5.49 21.39 -5.56
C GLY A 105 -6.55 20.28 -5.47
N PRO A 106 -7.78 20.55 -5.93
CA PRO A 106 -8.90 19.63 -5.75
C PRO A 106 -8.68 18.34 -6.53
N PHE A 107 -8.83 17.21 -5.84
CA PHE A 107 -8.78 15.89 -6.44
C PHE A 107 -10.18 15.31 -6.54
N THR A 108 -10.60 15.03 -7.76
CA THR A 108 -11.98 14.66 -8.08
C THR A 108 -12.15 13.14 -8.23
N MET A 109 -13.40 12.68 -8.26
CA MET A 109 -13.72 11.30 -8.64
C MET A 109 -13.23 10.97 -10.06
N ARG A 110 -13.25 11.94 -10.97
CA ARG A 110 -12.68 11.82 -12.32
C ARG A 110 -11.18 11.56 -12.29
N ASP A 111 -10.45 12.24 -11.42
CA ASP A 111 -9.01 12.00 -11.26
C ASP A 111 -8.76 10.60 -10.72
N LEU A 112 -9.51 10.16 -9.71
CA LEU A 112 -9.45 8.79 -9.18
C LEU A 112 -9.69 7.75 -10.28
N MET A 113 -10.78 7.89 -11.05
CA MET A 113 -11.12 7.00 -12.15
C MET A 113 -10.09 7.04 -13.28
N SER A 114 -9.43 8.17 -13.51
CA SER A 114 -8.33 8.25 -14.47
C SER A 114 -7.08 7.50 -14.00
N ILE A 115 -6.82 7.48 -12.69
CA ILE A 115 -5.66 6.80 -12.10
C ILE A 115 -5.92 5.29 -11.99
N VAL A 116 -7.06 4.90 -11.44
CA VAL A 116 -7.45 3.49 -11.20
C VAL A 116 -8.78 3.21 -11.93
N PRO A 117 -8.76 3.07 -13.27
CA PRO A 117 -9.99 2.88 -14.06
C PRO A 117 -10.59 1.49 -13.94
N ILE A 118 -9.81 0.50 -13.49
CA ILE A 118 -10.20 -0.90 -13.42
C ILE A 118 -10.47 -1.26 -11.96
N THR A 119 -11.56 -2.00 -11.73
CA THR A 119 -11.81 -2.63 -10.44
C THR A 119 -10.77 -3.70 -10.18
N ASP A 120 -9.82 -3.37 -9.32
CA ASP A 120 -8.70 -4.22 -8.94
C ASP A 120 -8.93 -4.74 -7.51
N PRO A 121 -9.37 -6.01 -7.34
CA PRO A 121 -9.49 -6.61 -6.02
C PRO A 121 -8.11 -6.83 -5.39
N LEU A 122 -8.01 -6.47 -4.11
CA LEU A 122 -6.81 -6.65 -3.30
C LEU A 122 -6.86 -8.00 -2.59
N VAL A 123 -5.69 -8.51 -2.20
CA VAL A 123 -5.52 -9.75 -1.44
C VAL A 123 -4.34 -9.58 -0.49
N VAL A 124 -4.41 -10.19 0.70
CA VAL A 124 -3.28 -10.27 1.64
C VAL A 124 -2.74 -11.69 1.66
N LEU A 125 -1.47 -11.85 1.32
CA LEU A 125 -0.77 -13.13 1.23
C LEU A 125 0.21 -13.31 2.39
N GLU A 126 0.35 -14.53 2.89
CA GLU A 126 1.50 -14.97 3.70
C GLU A 126 2.61 -15.40 2.75
N VAL A 127 3.70 -14.64 2.71
CA VAL A 127 4.87 -14.91 1.85
C VAL A 127 6.13 -15.11 2.69
N THR A 128 6.97 -16.05 2.30
CA THR A 128 8.33 -16.17 2.87
C THR A 128 9.21 -15.01 2.38
N GLY A 129 10.28 -14.71 3.13
CA GLY A 129 11.28 -13.74 2.70
C GLY A 129 11.87 -14.09 1.33
N GLU A 130 12.10 -15.38 1.05
CA GLU A 130 12.56 -15.81 -0.28
C GLU A 130 11.56 -15.50 -1.40
N GLN A 131 10.27 -15.77 -1.18
CA GLN A 131 9.22 -15.42 -2.16
C GLN A 131 9.13 -13.90 -2.36
N LEU A 132 9.28 -13.12 -1.30
CA LEU A 132 9.29 -11.65 -1.37
C LEU A 132 10.50 -11.14 -2.19
N LEU A 133 11.69 -11.68 -1.94
CA LEU A 133 12.89 -11.34 -2.70
C LEU A 133 12.77 -11.73 -4.18
N ALA A 134 12.22 -12.93 -4.47
CA ALA A 134 11.95 -13.37 -5.82
C ALA A 134 10.92 -12.48 -6.54
N ALA A 135 9.89 -12.01 -5.83
CA ALA A 135 8.92 -11.07 -6.38
C ALA A 135 9.57 -9.74 -6.77
N LEU A 136 10.46 -9.20 -5.92
CA LEU A 136 11.22 -7.98 -6.24
C LEU A 136 12.17 -8.17 -7.42
N GLU A 137 12.83 -9.33 -7.54
CA GLU A 137 13.67 -9.67 -8.69
C GLU A 137 12.86 -9.69 -9.99
N ASN A 138 11.68 -10.32 -10.00
CA ASN A 138 10.78 -10.26 -11.17
C ASN A 138 10.34 -8.83 -11.47
N ALA A 139 10.01 -8.05 -10.44
CA ALA A 139 9.50 -6.70 -10.59
C ALA A 139 10.46 -5.79 -11.37
N VAL A 140 11.78 -5.96 -11.20
CA VAL A 140 12.80 -5.17 -11.91
C VAL A 140 13.49 -5.91 -13.05
N CYS A 141 13.06 -7.13 -13.41
CA CYS A 141 13.78 -7.99 -14.36
C CYS A 141 13.80 -7.43 -15.80
N ALA A 142 12.78 -6.67 -16.19
CA ALA A 142 12.65 -6.08 -17.51
C ALA A 142 13.15 -4.62 -17.58
N TYR A 143 13.53 -4.03 -16.43
CA TYR A 143 14.05 -2.67 -16.36
C TYR A 143 15.21 -2.44 -17.37
N PRO A 144 15.30 -1.30 -18.06
CA PRO A 144 14.44 -0.11 -17.98
C PRO A 144 13.23 -0.11 -18.92
N LYS A 145 12.81 -1.26 -19.45
CA LYS A 145 11.60 -1.32 -20.30
C LYS A 145 10.39 -0.87 -19.49
N LEU A 146 9.50 -0.12 -20.14
CA LEU A 146 8.25 0.39 -19.56
C LEU A 146 7.18 -0.71 -19.41
N GLU A 147 7.54 -1.83 -18.78
CA GLU A 147 6.63 -2.93 -18.50
C GLU A 147 5.79 -2.66 -17.25
N GLY A 148 4.54 -3.12 -17.25
CA GLY A 148 3.63 -2.92 -16.12
C GLY A 148 4.06 -3.63 -14.84
N ARG A 149 5.00 -4.60 -14.92
CA ARG A 149 5.48 -5.38 -13.79
C ARG A 149 6.27 -4.56 -12.76
N PHE A 150 6.86 -3.43 -13.15
CA PHE A 150 7.66 -2.60 -12.25
C PHE A 150 6.83 -2.22 -11.01
N PRO A 151 7.37 -2.32 -9.79
CA PRO A 151 6.56 -2.22 -8.59
C PRO A 151 6.47 -0.77 -8.09
N GLN A 152 5.29 -0.38 -7.62
CA GLN A 152 5.12 0.66 -6.60
C GLN A 152 4.96 -0.05 -5.26
N ILE A 153 5.54 0.50 -4.18
CA ILE A 153 5.66 -0.22 -2.90
C ILE A 153 5.30 0.65 -1.70
N ALA A 154 4.89 0.00 -0.61
CA ALA A 154 4.76 0.61 0.71
C ALA A 154 5.16 -0.38 1.81
N GLY A 155 5.58 0.15 2.97
CA GLY A 155 5.98 -0.68 4.11
C GLY A 155 7.28 -1.46 3.89
N MET A 156 7.97 -1.23 2.77
CA MET A 156 9.24 -1.85 2.44
C MET A 156 10.13 -0.86 1.67
N SER A 157 11.41 -1.18 1.58
CA SER A 157 12.37 -0.51 0.71
C SER A 157 13.36 -1.52 0.14
N PHE A 158 13.82 -1.30 -1.09
CA PHE A 158 14.87 -2.12 -1.69
C PHE A 158 15.74 -1.31 -2.65
N ALA A 159 16.91 -1.87 -2.95
CA ALA A 159 17.84 -1.31 -3.92
C ALA A 159 18.21 -2.38 -4.97
N PHE A 160 18.40 -1.97 -6.22
CA PHE A 160 18.69 -2.89 -7.31
C PHE A 160 19.68 -2.32 -8.33
N TYR A 161 20.42 -3.20 -9.00
CA TYR A 161 21.35 -2.87 -10.07
C TYR A 161 20.63 -2.98 -11.43
N PRO A 162 20.56 -1.90 -12.21
CA PRO A 162 19.83 -1.90 -13.48
C PRO A 162 20.53 -2.74 -14.56
N ASP A 163 21.87 -2.82 -14.52
CA ASP A 163 22.70 -3.43 -15.56
C ASP A 163 22.99 -4.91 -15.33
N ARG A 164 22.58 -5.47 -14.17
CA ARG A 164 22.78 -6.90 -13.89
C ARG A 164 21.78 -7.77 -14.65
N ALA A 165 22.14 -9.04 -14.81
CA ALA A 165 21.27 -10.02 -15.43
C ALA A 165 19.94 -10.16 -14.65
N PRO A 166 18.80 -10.34 -15.35
CA PRO A 166 17.51 -10.64 -14.72
C PRO A 166 17.63 -11.78 -13.70
N GLY A 167 17.04 -11.61 -12.50
CA GLY A 167 17.15 -12.57 -11.39
C GLY A 167 18.38 -12.39 -10.49
N SER A 168 19.23 -11.40 -10.76
CA SER A 168 20.35 -11.01 -9.89
C SER A 168 20.49 -9.49 -9.81
N ARG A 169 19.38 -8.77 -9.90
CA ARG A 169 19.34 -7.31 -9.89
C ARG A 169 19.16 -6.76 -8.48
N VAL A 170 18.40 -7.40 -7.61
CA VAL A 170 18.10 -6.90 -6.27
C VAL A 170 19.29 -7.14 -5.34
N GLU A 171 19.71 -6.10 -4.62
CA GLU A 171 20.69 -6.23 -3.55
C GLU A 171 19.97 -6.73 -2.29
N ARG A 172 19.90 -8.06 -2.12
CA ARG A 172 19.18 -8.73 -1.00
C ARG A 172 19.52 -8.15 0.37
N ARG A 173 20.78 -7.73 0.58
CA ARG A 173 21.24 -7.14 1.86
C ARG A 173 20.59 -5.80 2.19
N LEU A 174 20.01 -5.10 1.21
CA LEU A 174 19.41 -3.77 1.36
C LEU A 174 17.88 -3.80 1.28
N VAL A 175 17.26 -4.98 1.29
CA VAL A 175 15.81 -5.11 1.33
C VAL A 175 15.33 -5.03 2.78
N LYS A 176 14.41 -4.10 3.05
CA LYS A 176 13.79 -3.90 4.37
C LYS A 176 12.27 -4.02 4.27
N VAL A 177 11.65 -4.61 5.29
CA VAL A 177 10.21 -4.52 5.56
C VAL A 177 10.05 -3.84 6.92
N GLY A 178 9.33 -2.72 6.94
CA GLY A 178 9.42 -1.76 8.05
C GLY A 178 10.87 -1.32 8.26
N ASP A 179 11.35 -1.45 9.50
CA ASP A 179 12.73 -1.09 9.87
C ASP A 179 13.71 -2.27 9.86
N GLU A 180 13.25 -3.46 9.49
CA GLU A 180 14.04 -4.69 9.59
C GLU A 180 14.48 -5.18 8.22
N TYR A 181 15.72 -5.67 8.13
CA TYR A 181 16.19 -6.35 6.94
C TYR A 181 15.46 -7.67 6.76
N VAL A 182 15.09 -7.98 5.51
CA VAL A 182 14.36 -9.20 5.19
C VAL A 182 15.21 -10.42 5.53
N ARG A 183 14.58 -11.39 6.18
CA ARG A 183 15.14 -12.72 6.45
C ARG A 183 14.38 -13.75 5.62
N GLU A 184 15.11 -14.61 4.91
CA GLU A 184 14.54 -15.53 3.92
C GLU A 184 13.55 -16.54 4.54
N ASP A 185 13.81 -16.95 5.78
CA ASP A 185 13.03 -17.93 6.55
C ASP A 185 11.81 -17.33 7.27
N THR A 186 11.65 -16.00 7.24
CA THR A 186 10.58 -15.30 7.96
C THR A 186 9.36 -15.11 7.05
N THR A 187 8.17 -15.25 7.63
CA THR A 187 6.90 -14.98 6.94
C THR A 187 6.50 -13.52 7.11
N TYR A 188 6.07 -12.90 6.00
CA TYR A 188 5.58 -11.53 5.92
C TYR A 188 4.17 -11.52 5.34
N HIS A 189 3.38 -10.53 5.73
CA HIS A 189 2.09 -10.25 5.11
C HIS A 189 2.26 -9.25 3.97
N LEU A 190 2.04 -9.71 2.75
CA LEU A 190 2.12 -8.91 1.54
C LEU A 190 0.71 -8.59 1.06
N ALA A 191 0.33 -7.32 1.06
CA ALA A 191 -0.86 -6.86 0.35
C ALA A 191 -0.53 -6.63 -1.14
N THR A 192 -1.33 -7.21 -2.01
CA THR A 192 -1.17 -7.08 -3.47
C THR A 192 -2.51 -7.26 -4.19
N LYS A 193 -2.50 -7.38 -5.51
CA LYS A 193 -3.69 -7.65 -6.32
C LYS A 193 -3.88 -9.14 -6.56
N VAL A 194 -5.13 -9.57 -6.72
CA VAL A 194 -5.44 -10.94 -7.17
C VAL A 194 -4.75 -11.26 -8.50
N TYR A 195 -4.64 -10.28 -9.41
CA TYR A 195 -3.89 -10.39 -10.67
C TYR A 195 -2.43 -10.86 -10.46
N LEU A 196 -1.75 -10.32 -9.44
CA LEU A 196 -0.36 -10.65 -9.15
C LEU A 196 -0.29 -12.03 -8.47
N HIS A 197 -1.23 -12.33 -7.57
CA HIS A 197 -1.35 -13.64 -6.96
C HIS A 197 -1.57 -14.75 -7.99
N GLN A 198 -2.33 -14.50 -9.06
CA GLN A 198 -2.49 -15.44 -10.19
C GLN A 198 -1.21 -15.61 -11.04
N GLY A 199 -0.12 -14.93 -10.70
CA GLY A 199 1.17 -14.98 -11.36
C GLY A 199 1.22 -14.23 -12.69
N SER A 200 0.27 -13.32 -12.93
CA SER A 200 0.35 -12.39 -14.06
C SER A 200 1.53 -11.43 -13.89
N ASP A 201 1.97 -10.77 -14.98
CA ASP A 201 3.20 -9.95 -15.02
C ASP A 201 4.48 -10.70 -14.56
N GLY A 202 4.46 -12.04 -14.57
CA GLY A 202 5.60 -12.88 -14.19
C GLY A 202 5.73 -13.13 -12.69
N TYR A 203 4.78 -12.68 -11.86
CA TYR A 203 4.79 -12.88 -10.41
C TYR A 203 4.43 -14.33 -9.98
N VAL A 204 4.96 -15.32 -10.70
CA VAL A 204 4.62 -16.74 -10.52
C VAL A 204 4.94 -17.28 -9.12
N MET A 205 5.92 -16.70 -8.43
CA MET A 205 6.29 -17.05 -7.05
C MET A 205 5.18 -16.78 -6.03
N LEU A 206 4.19 -15.95 -6.38
CA LEU A 206 3.07 -15.61 -5.51
C LEU A 206 1.88 -16.56 -5.66
N ARG A 207 1.86 -17.45 -6.66
CA ARG A 207 0.72 -18.36 -6.93
C ARG A 207 0.39 -19.28 -5.78
N ASP A 208 1.41 -19.85 -5.18
CA ASP A 208 1.27 -20.84 -4.11
C ASP A 208 1.32 -20.20 -2.71
N ALA A 209 1.39 -18.87 -2.63
CA ALA A 209 1.35 -18.16 -1.35
C ALA A 209 -0.01 -18.33 -0.69
N LYS A 210 -0.02 -18.59 0.61
CA LYS A 210 -1.26 -18.78 1.37
C LYS A 210 -2.02 -17.46 1.47
N VAL A 211 -3.28 -17.46 1.10
CA VAL A 211 -4.17 -16.31 1.25
C VAL A 211 -4.55 -16.16 2.72
N ARG A 212 -4.24 -15.00 3.31
CA ARG A 212 -4.62 -14.62 4.67
C ARG A 212 -5.94 -13.86 4.71
N VAL A 213 -6.13 -12.95 3.76
CA VAL A 213 -7.37 -12.22 3.55
C VAL A 213 -7.63 -12.27 2.05
N ASP A 214 -8.75 -12.88 1.67
CA ASP A 214 -9.20 -13.01 0.28
C ASP A 214 -9.73 -11.69 -0.29
N ASP A 215 -10.11 -11.72 -1.57
CA ASP A 215 -10.65 -10.59 -2.31
C ASP A 215 -12.07 -10.19 -1.88
N GLU A 216 -12.85 -11.10 -1.32
CA GLU A 216 -14.17 -10.80 -0.77
C GLU A 216 -14.07 -9.98 0.52
N ASN A 217 -13.05 -10.24 1.34
CA ASN A 217 -12.82 -9.55 2.61
C ASN A 217 -11.86 -8.36 2.50
N CYS A 218 -11.12 -8.23 1.40
CA CYS A 218 -10.32 -7.05 1.12
C CYS A 218 -11.14 -5.95 0.44
N PRO A 219 -10.88 -4.66 0.75
CA PRO A 219 -11.49 -3.58 -0.02
C PRO A 219 -10.92 -3.55 -1.45
N GLU A 220 -11.75 -3.26 -2.43
CA GLU A 220 -11.29 -2.89 -3.78
C GLU A 220 -10.41 -1.64 -3.72
N LEU A 221 -9.42 -1.52 -4.61
CA LEU A 221 -8.47 -0.41 -4.59
C LEU A 221 -9.13 0.98 -4.64
N GLY A 222 -10.07 1.18 -5.58
CA GLY A 222 -10.79 2.45 -5.71
C GLY A 222 -11.62 2.78 -4.47
N LEU A 223 -12.20 1.76 -3.81
CA LEU A 223 -12.96 1.93 -2.59
C LEU A 223 -12.06 2.22 -1.38
N ALA A 224 -10.89 1.58 -1.29
CA ALA A 224 -9.90 1.86 -0.25
C ALA A 224 -9.43 3.32 -0.29
N ILE A 225 -9.24 3.89 -1.49
CA ILE A 225 -8.89 5.30 -1.69
C ILE A 225 -10.04 6.23 -1.28
N GLN A 226 -11.28 5.93 -1.68
CA GLN A 226 -12.45 6.71 -1.24
C GLN A 226 -12.63 6.66 0.30
N ASN A 227 -12.44 5.48 0.90
CA ASN A 227 -12.49 5.30 2.35
C ASN A 227 -11.39 6.07 3.06
N HIS A 228 -10.20 6.17 2.47
CA HIS A 228 -9.11 7.01 2.99
C HIS A 228 -9.50 8.49 3.03
N PHE A 229 -10.07 9.04 1.96
CA PHE A 229 -10.58 10.42 1.97
C PHE A 229 -11.71 10.62 2.98
N ASN A 230 -12.62 9.65 3.13
CA ASN A 230 -13.67 9.69 4.14
C ASN A 230 -13.09 9.68 5.56
N ALA A 231 -12.04 8.87 5.82
CA ALA A 231 -11.35 8.85 7.10
C ALA A 231 -10.67 10.18 7.42
N ILE A 232 -10.07 10.85 6.43
CA ILE A 232 -9.54 12.22 6.56
C ILE A 232 -10.66 13.20 6.90
N LYS A 233 -11.78 13.18 6.15
CA LYS A 233 -12.95 14.04 6.42
C LYS A 233 -13.48 13.84 7.85
N MET A 234 -13.56 12.60 8.32
CA MET A 234 -14.00 12.27 9.69
C MET A 234 -13.06 12.86 10.73
N ARG A 235 -11.74 12.73 10.51
CA ARG A 235 -10.73 13.23 11.42
C ARG A 235 -10.71 14.76 11.51
N LEU A 236 -10.92 15.43 10.38
CA LEU A 236 -11.02 16.89 10.33
C LEU A 236 -12.37 17.42 10.84
N GLY A 237 -13.27 16.56 11.33
CA GLY A 237 -14.60 16.97 11.80
C GLY A 237 -15.53 17.46 10.69
N LYS A 238 -15.22 17.15 9.43
CA LYS A 238 -15.99 17.59 8.24
C LYS A 238 -17.12 16.63 7.86
N THR A 239 -17.34 15.54 8.60
CA THR A 239 -18.44 14.59 8.34
C THR A 239 -19.71 14.91 9.12
N LYS A 240 -20.85 14.64 8.49
CA LYS A 240 -22.17 14.80 9.12
C LYS A 240 -22.41 13.81 10.27
N ARG A 241 -21.76 12.65 10.24
CA ARG A 241 -21.88 11.58 11.24
C ARG A 241 -20.49 11.28 11.83
N PRO A 242 -20.20 11.68 13.08
CA PRO A 242 -18.95 11.35 13.72
C PRO A 242 -18.95 9.87 14.14
N THR A 243 -17.88 9.14 13.83
CA THR A 243 -17.63 7.78 14.30
C THR A 243 -16.18 7.65 14.73
N LYS A 244 -15.93 6.86 15.79
CA LYS A 244 -14.57 6.48 16.21
C LYS A 244 -14.00 5.35 15.34
N HIS A 245 -14.88 4.58 14.69
CA HIS A 245 -14.49 3.49 13.80
C HIS A 245 -14.29 4.04 12.38
N ARG A 246 -13.03 4.26 12.01
CA ARG A 246 -12.59 4.69 10.67
C ARG A 246 -11.35 3.90 10.25
N GLN A 247 -11.06 3.88 8.95
CA GLN A 247 -9.79 3.34 8.45
C GLN A 247 -8.60 4.07 9.08
N SER A 248 -7.53 3.32 9.40
CA SER A 248 -6.28 3.91 9.89
C SER A 248 -5.69 4.84 8.85
N LEU A 249 -5.17 5.99 9.27
CA LEU A 249 -4.39 6.90 8.42
C LEU A 249 -2.87 6.69 8.57
N VAL A 250 -2.47 5.80 9.48
CA VAL A 250 -1.06 5.46 9.74
C VAL A 250 -0.80 4.00 9.35
N THR A 251 0.27 3.80 8.58
CA THR A 251 0.75 2.49 8.14
C THR A 251 1.36 1.72 9.31
N LEU A 252 1.25 0.38 9.31
CA LEU A 252 1.79 -0.46 10.40
C LEU A 252 3.31 -0.36 10.52
N SER A 253 4.03 -0.24 9.40
CA SER A 253 5.49 -0.04 9.41
C SER A 253 5.89 1.16 10.27
N ARG A 254 5.24 2.31 10.07
CA ARG A 254 5.49 3.53 10.86
C ARG A 254 5.11 3.39 12.34
N ARG A 255 4.14 2.53 12.67
CA ARG A 255 3.81 2.23 14.08
C ARG A 255 4.94 1.45 14.77
N HIS A 256 5.54 0.48 14.10
CA HIS A 256 6.68 -0.26 14.66
C HIS A 256 7.91 0.63 14.83
N SER A 257 8.17 1.55 13.89
CA SER A 257 9.23 2.55 14.04
C SER A 257 9.03 3.40 15.29
N LEU A 258 7.81 3.85 15.54
CA LEU A 258 7.48 4.60 16.76
C LEU A 258 7.68 3.78 18.03
N VAL A 259 7.30 2.50 18.02
CA VAL A 259 7.50 1.59 19.17
C VAL A 259 8.98 1.35 19.43
N LYS A 260 9.80 1.11 18.40
CA LYS A 260 11.27 1.00 18.56
C LYS A 260 11.89 2.27 19.11
N MET A 261 11.40 3.44 18.69
CA MET A 261 11.82 4.70 19.29
C MET A 261 11.38 4.80 20.75
N LEU A 262 10.20 4.29 21.12
CA LEU A 262 9.65 4.20 22.50
C LEU A 262 10.48 3.31 23.42
N ASP A 263 10.88 2.14 22.95
CA ASP A 263 11.64 1.16 23.75
C ASP A 263 13.11 1.56 24.00
N GLY A 264 13.62 2.59 23.31
CA GLY A 264 14.99 3.13 23.49
C GLY A 264 15.18 4.07 24.69
N GLU A 265 14.12 4.38 25.43
CA GLU A 265 14.19 5.08 26.71
C GLU A 265 13.59 4.17 27.79
N GLU A 266 14.25 4.03 28.94
CA GLU A 266 13.82 3.21 30.08
C GLU A 266 12.34 3.46 30.40
N LEU A 267 11.48 2.55 29.90
CA LEU A 267 10.07 2.49 30.26
C LEU A 267 9.98 1.70 31.58
N ASP A 268 9.88 2.43 32.68
CA ASP A 268 9.41 1.89 33.96
C ASP A 268 7.91 1.59 33.84
N GLY A 269 7.58 0.48 33.19
CA GLY A 269 6.23 0.01 32.95
C GLY A 269 6.21 -1.33 32.20
N PRO A 270 5.24 -2.21 32.47
CA PRO A 270 5.24 -3.56 31.89
C PRO A 270 5.12 -3.49 30.36
N THR A 271 6.12 -4.07 29.69
CA THR A 271 6.25 -4.17 28.23
C THR A 271 4.98 -4.77 27.61
N PRO A 272 4.47 -4.26 26.48
CA PRO A 272 3.36 -4.89 25.79
C PRO A 272 3.81 -6.24 25.20
N LEU A 273 3.37 -7.31 25.86
CA LEU A 273 3.69 -8.70 25.58
C LEU A 273 3.57 -9.07 24.08
N ARG A 274 4.67 -9.61 23.52
CA ARG A 274 4.64 -10.53 22.37
C ARG A 274 3.68 -11.68 22.71
N LYS A 275 2.58 -11.82 21.98
CA LYS A 275 1.82 -13.08 21.97
C LYS A 275 2.60 -14.12 21.17
N SER A 276 3.51 -14.83 21.85
CA SER A 276 3.92 -16.16 21.41
C SER A 276 2.79 -17.14 21.73
N VAL A 277 2.40 -17.93 20.72
CA VAL A 277 1.41 -18.99 20.86
C VAL A 277 2.02 -20.12 21.70
N SER A 278 1.57 -20.29 22.93
CA SER A 278 1.63 -21.58 23.63
C SER A 278 0.41 -21.72 24.56
N SER A 279 -0.23 -22.86 24.42
CA SER A 279 -1.40 -23.32 25.16
C SER A 279 -1.06 -23.72 26.59
N ALA A 280 -1.72 -23.13 27.58
CA ALA A 280 -2.21 -23.78 28.81
C ALA A 280 -2.93 -22.73 29.67
N GLY A 281 -4.13 -23.07 30.14
CA GLY A 281 -5.01 -22.15 30.87
C GLY A 281 -4.63 -21.92 32.34
N SER A 282 -5.19 -20.86 32.91
CA SER A 282 -5.87 -20.86 34.20
C SER A 282 -6.42 -19.47 34.50
N ASP A 283 -7.57 -19.45 35.16
CA ASP A 283 -8.29 -18.29 35.69
C ASP A 283 -7.43 -17.40 36.60
N ILE A 284 -7.80 -16.11 36.76
CA ILE A 284 -8.04 -15.45 38.06
C ILE A 284 -8.53 -13.99 37.85
N ARG A 285 -9.32 -13.57 38.83
CA ARG A 285 -10.27 -12.46 38.92
C ARG A 285 -9.65 -11.07 39.14
N ASP A 286 -10.39 -10.09 38.64
CA ASP A 286 -10.77 -8.78 39.19
C ASP A 286 -10.24 -8.37 40.59
N THR A 287 -9.69 -7.15 40.69
CA THR A 287 -10.02 -6.13 41.72
C THR A 287 -9.22 -4.86 41.47
N GLY A 288 -9.90 -3.70 41.39
CA GLY A 288 -9.27 -2.38 41.25
C GLY A 288 -8.90 -1.73 42.58
N HIS A 289 -8.11 -0.65 42.51
CA HIS A 289 -8.14 0.54 43.38
C HIS A 289 -7.20 1.61 42.80
N GLY A 290 -7.67 2.87 42.79
CA GLY A 290 -6.89 4.02 42.33
C GLY A 290 -6.40 4.88 43.50
N VAL A 291 -5.39 5.72 43.23
CA VAL A 291 -5.12 7.00 43.89
C VAL A 291 -4.04 7.80 43.13
N ASP A 292 -4.33 9.08 42.90
CA ASP A 292 -3.43 10.21 42.53
C ASP A 292 -3.02 10.98 43.83
N PRO A 293 -2.23 12.08 43.85
CA PRO A 293 -1.11 12.56 43.01
C PRO A 293 0.07 13.22 43.82
N MET A 294 1.01 13.89 43.11
CA MET A 294 1.95 14.99 43.49
C MET A 294 3.42 14.66 43.85
N SER A 295 4.34 15.20 43.04
CA SER A 295 5.60 15.81 43.49
C SER A 295 6.13 16.82 42.44
N LYS A 296 6.49 18.01 42.91
CA LYS A 296 7.13 19.11 42.16
C LYS A 296 8.63 19.11 42.46
N HIS A 297 9.50 19.22 41.46
CA HIS A 297 10.81 19.88 41.62
C HIS A 297 11.41 20.33 40.27
N GLY A 298 11.89 21.58 40.25
CA GLY A 298 13.29 21.92 39.91
C GLY A 298 13.71 22.01 38.44
N SER A 299 14.26 23.16 38.08
CA SER A 299 14.68 23.60 36.75
C SER A 299 16.09 23.15 36.30
N GLU A 300 16.29 23.27 34.98
CA GLU A 300 17.54 23.54 34.21
C GLU A 300 18.16 22.37 33.43
N GLY A 301 18.32 22.60 32.12
CA GLY A 301 19.04 21.73 31.19
C GLY A 301 18.43 21.72 29.79
N LYS A 302 18.82 22.68 28.95
CA LYS A 302 18.52 22.67 27.51
C LYS A 302 19.19 21.46 26.84
N ALA A 303 18.42 20.42 26.58
CA ALA A 303 18.72 19.46 25.52
C ALA A 303 17.72 19.73 24.39
N HIS A 304 18.21 19.86 23.15
CA HIS A 304 17.38 19.88 21.96
C HIS A 304 16.67 18.51 21.84
N PHE A 305 15.50 18.38 22.44
CA PHE A 305 14.61 17.25 22.20
C PHE A 305 14.16 17.30 20.75
N CYS A 306 14.64 16.36 19.92
CA CYS A 306 13.94 15.96 18.72
C CYS A 306 12.53 15.53 19.16
N ARG A 307 11.51 16.35 18.85
CA ARG A 307 10.12 16.01 19.20
C ARG A 307 9.76 14.69 18.52
N ARG A 308 9.60 13.67 19.36
CA ARG A 308 9.00 12.38 19.05
C ARG A 308 7.67 12.58 18.31
N ALA A 309 7.53 12.00 17.13
CA ALA A 309 6.26 12.05 16.42
C ALA A 309 5.23 11.19 17.17
N SER A 310 4.13 11.77 17.65
CA SER A 310 3.01 10.99 18.17
C SER A 310 2.22 10.35 17.03
N LEU A 311 1.42 9.31 17.32
CA LEU A 311 0.47 8.77 16.34
C LEU A 311 -0.45 9.85 15.78
N ASP A 312 -0.86 10.81 16.61
CA ASP A 312 -1.66 11.97 16.19
C ASP A 312 -0.92 12.86 15.20
N GLN A 313 0.40 13.05 15.35
CA GLN A 313 1.21 13.81 14.42
C GLN A 313 1.31 13.11 13.07
N LEU A 314 1.57 11.81 13.04
CA LEU A 314 1.63 11.04 11.79
C LEU A 314 0.29 11.04 11.06
N GLU A 315 -0.82 10.85 11.78
CA GLU A 315 -2.14 10.97 11.17
C GLU A 315 -2.36 12.41 10.64
N ALA A 316 -1.84 13.45 11.31
CA ALA A 316 -1.97 14.86 10.87
C ALA A 316 -1.17 15.13 9.60
N GLU A 317 0.00 14.54 9.47
CA GLU A 317 0.78 14.57 8.23
C GLU A 317 0.03 13.86 7.09
N SER A 318 -0.56 12.68 7.34
CA SER A 318 -1.39 12.00 6.34
C SER A 318 -2.59 12.86 5.87
N CYS A 319 -3.18 13.67 6.76
CA CYS A 319 -4.28 14.57 6.40
C CYS A 319 -3.86 15.76 5.51
N GLN A 320 -2.57 16.06 5.39
CA GLN A 320 -2.08 17.15 4.52
C GLN A 320 -2.10 16.79 3.04
N LEU A 321 -2.27 15.50 2.70
CA LEU A 321 -2.28 15.01 1.32
C LEU A 321 -1.09 15.58 0.53
N ALA A 322 0.09 15.42 1.12
CA ALA A 322 1.36 15.93 0.60
C ALA A 322 2.36 14.77 0.40
N PRO A 323 2.02 13.73 -0.41
CA PRO A 323 2.88 12.57 -0.55
C PRO A 323 4.23 12.93 -1.17
N ARG A 324 5.28 12.27 -0.70
CA ARG A 324 6.67 12.53 -1.08
C ARG A 324 7.32 11.26 -1.60
N ILE A 325 8.40 11.44 -2.36
CA ILE A 325 9.31 10.36 -2.68
C ILE A 325 10.17 10.12 -1.45
N GLU A 326 10.15 8.89 -0.94
CA GLU A 326 10.83 8.47 0.29
C GLU A 326 12.09 7.65 0.03
N ARG A 327 12.41 7.39 -1.25
CA ARG A 327 13.54 6.55 -1.68
C ARG A 327 13.37 5.10 -1.22
N ARG A 328 12.14 4.58 -1.31
CA ARG A 328 11.78 3.18 -1.11
C ARG A 328 12.37 2.30 -2.22
N ILE A 329 12.51 2.81 -3.44
CA ILE A 329 13.12 2.08 -4.57
C ILE A 329 14.38 2.82 -5.00
N VAL A 330 15.54 2.19 -4.86
CA VAL A 330 16.84 2.81 -5.17
C VAL A 330 17.55 2.08 -6.31
N VAL A 331 17.89 2.82 -7.36
CA VAL A 331 18.77 2.31 -8.43
C VAL A 331 20.22 2.46 -7.96
N LEU A 332 20.95 1.34 -7.91
CA LEU A 332 22.30 1.29 -7.38
C LEU A 332 23.36 1.70 -8.41
N ASN A 333 24.35 2.41 -7.90
CA ASN A 333 25.70 2.50 -8.44
C ASN A 333 26.70 2.24 -7.31
N ASP A 334 27.99 2.07 -7.61
CA ASP A 334 29.01 1.69 -6.63
C ASP A 334 29.10 2.65 -5.43
N LYS A 335 28.87 3.95 -5.67
CA LYS A 335 28.90 4.97 -4.62
C LYS A 335 27.71 4.85 -3.68
N ILE A 336 26.50 4.73 -4.22
CA ILE A 336 25.26 4.58 -3.45
C ILE A 336 25.29 3.27 -2.66
N LEU A 337 25.80 2.20 -3.26
CA LEU A 337 25.96 0.91 -2.59
C LEU A 337 26.85 1.05 -1.34
N ALA A 338 28.02 1.67 -1.48
CA ALA A 338 28.95 1.85 -0.37
C ALA A 338 28.30 2.66 0.78
N GLU A 339 27.60 3.75 0.45
CA GLU A 339 26.89 4.58 1.42
C GLU A 339 25.78 3.81 2.16
N MET A 340 24.96 3.04 1.42
CA MET A 340 23.88 2.25 2.01
C MET A 340 24.38 1.09 2.87
N LEU A 341 25.47 0.43 2.49
CA LEU A 341 26.09 -0.64 3.28
C LEU A 341 26.75 -0.10 4.56
N ASP A 342 27.41 1.05 4.47
CA ASP A 342 27.98 1.75 5.63
C ASP A 342 26.87 2.17 6.61
N ARG A 343 25.78 2.76 6.10
CA ARG A 343 24.59 3.05 6.91
C ARG A 343 24.01 1.80 7.56
N LYS A 344 23.87 0.70 6.81
CA LYS A 344 23.43 -0.58 7.36
C LYS A 344 24.33 -1.06 8.48
N SER A 345 25.65 -0.97 8.32
CA SER A 345 26.60 -1.39 9.34
C SER A 345 26.42 -0.60 10.63
N ARG A 346 26.22 0.72 10.53
CA ARG A 346 25.92 1.57 11.70
C ARG A 346 24.61 1.18 12.36
N GLU A 347 23.53 1.02 11.59
CA GLU A 347 22.22 0.61 12.10
C GLU A 347 22.28 -0.74 12.83
N VAL A 348 23.07 -1.70 12.33
CA VAL A 348 23.26 -3.00 12.99
C VAL A 348 24.13 -2.88 14.24
N SER A 349 25.19 -2.07 14.22
CA SER A 349 26.05 -1.82 15.38
C SER A 349 25.28 -1.19 16.54
N ASP A 350 24.40 -0.23 16.25
CA ASP A 350 23.58 0.45 17.26
C ASP A 350 22.56 -0.49 17.95
N LEU A 351 22.23 -1.63 17.34
CA LEU A 351 21.33 -2.65 17.90
C LEU A 351 22.06 -3.69 18.78
N ILE A 352 23.39 -3.76 18.74
CA ILE A 352 24.19 -4.70 19.52
C ILE A 352 24.58 -4.03 20.83
N ILE A 353 23.87 -4.37 21.92
CA ILE A 353 24.28 -3.97 23.27
C ILE A 353 25.49 -4.85 23.67
N PRO A 354 26.66 -4.28 23.97
CA PRO A 354 27.78 -5.06 24.47
C PRO A 354 27.43 -5.61 25.87
N GLU A 355 27.48 -6.93 26.04
CA GLU A 355 27.41 -7.54 27.36
C GLU A 355 28.64 -7.09 28.18
N GLU A 356 28.41 -6.35 29.27
CA GLU A 356 29.46 -6.10 30.24
C GLU A 356 29.85 -7.42 30.90
N SER A 357 31.09 -7.85 30.66
CA SER A 357 31.66 -8.98 31.39
C SER A 357 31.68 -8.64 32.87
N GLU A 358 30.93 -9.40 33.68
CA GLU A 358 31.00 -9.31 35.15
C GLU A 358 32.47 -9.39 35.58
N THR A 359 33.00 -8.25 36.01
CA THR A 359 34.31 -8.21 36.65
C THR A 359 34.16 -8.93 37.97
N THR A 360 34.78 -10.10 38.04
CA THR A 360 34.87 -10.91 39.25
C THR A 360 35.49 -10.04 40.33
N SER A 361 34.68 -9.65 41.32
CA SER A 361 35.16 -8.90 42.48
C SER A 361 36.19 -9.77 43.22
N PRO A 362 37.39 -9.25 43.54
CA PRO A 362 38.35 -10.01 44.32
C PRO A 362 37.82 -10.16 45.75
N LEU A 363 37.72 -11.41 46.20
CA LEU A 363 37.35 -11.84 47.56
C LEU A 363 38.36 -11.38 48.62
#